data_AF-A0A2G2FKV5-F1
#
_entry.id   AF-A0A2G2FKV5-F1
#
_cell.length_a   1.000
_cell.length_b   1.000
_cell.length_c   1.000
_cell.angle_alpha   90.00
_cell.angle_beta   90.00
_cell.angle_gamma   90.00
#
_symmetry.space_group_name_H-M   'P 1'
#
loop_
_entity.id
_entity.type
_entity.pdbx_description
1 polymer ?
#
loop_
_entity_poly.entity_id
_entity_poly.type
_entity_poly.pdbx_seq_one_letter_code
_entity_poly.pdbx_strand_id
1 'polypeptide(L)'
;MSIEKLDDESLDQLKIKTEDYFKSYESLKCDNQTLSMTDVFALVDSLKNATTVVFHDWIKSDKVISKILQGNGENLNFQERISNKKYRGHTLENQFYSFLTPYLYTFLESEITESMANKDFEKLRFYLQYSCFLEESKKTVLQQEVDQQLRIIFTAISKLDFVDKDSSSKIALDKRKKNSKEIKLLASLDLVDILNLLDKQFYALRVSYIDTIKKLMTHPNIDPMMFKMLSKAISSVELNNSHKSQVESFLQQSKTSFYQKQRTTIFNKALLSNPLIYLAFLGVIIVVFLVFPFDFKNTNPAKNEKISGLDSLSQDEVKKTDSLLAFKEDSTLFETDDMNVPVALPDFILADNTSEIKNPIALKLYESMLNDYEIQQNNFTTNCDPLEETKLKEFNFKGVDDIEKDFVNHKIINKSDEDCYLLYFQNKDAGAVYGEFISAGSSIELKLVKNWRVVFYTGQDFTSFNPLKTSNNGYGNLEDAKKIDKSFAAHFCEMDYSNFRVLSKIYHVVSVGKTTRLYTNSNGSLQIDSNSIKATN
;
A
#
# COMPACT_ATOMS: atom_id res chain seq x y z
N MET A 1 27.50 -10.62 -37.52
CA MET A 1 28.20 -11.92 -37.42
C MET A 1 27.24 -12.96 -36.86
N SER A 2 27.13 -14.14 -37.46
CA SER A 2 26.59 -15.30 -36.74
C SER A 2 27.69 -15.77 -35.81
N ILE A 3 27.40 -15.81 -34.50
CA ILE A 3 28.29 -16.44 -33.53
C ILE A 3 27.98 -17.94 -33.62
N GLU A 4 28.37 -18.56 -34.72
CA GLU A 4 28.53 -20.02 -34.71
C GLU A 4 29.61 -20.32 -33.67
N LYS A 5 29.47 -21.42 -32.91
CA LYS A 5 30.46 -21.84 -31.92
C LYS A 5 31.85 -21.75 -32.54
N LEU A 6 32.61 -20.73 -32.16
CA LEU A 6 34.02 -20.64 -32.50
C LEU A 6 34.68 -21.78 -31.72
N ASP A 7 35.41 -22.64 -32.42
CA ASP A 7 36.25 -23.62 -31.75
C ASP A 7 37.33 -22.91 -30.92
N ASP A 8 37.91 -23.62 -29.94
CA ASP A 8 38.92 -23.06 -29.04
C ASP A 8 40.11 -22.48 -29.83
N GLU A 9 40.44 -23.08 -30.97
CA GLU A 9 41.50 -22.63 -31.87
C GLU A 9 41.17 -21.26 -32.50
N SER A 10 39.92 -21.05 -32.95
CA SER A 10 39.44 -19.79 -33.51
C SER A 10 39.40 -18.68 -32.45
N LEU A 11 39.03 -19.00 -31.21
CA LEU A 11 39.04 -18.03 -30.10
C LEU A 11 40.47 -17.62 -29.73
N ASP A 12 41.40 -18.56 -29.71
CA ASP A 12 42.81 -18.27 -29.43
C ASP A 12 43.46 -17.47 -30.60
N GLN A 13 43.11 -17.77 -31.85
CA GLN A 13 43.49 -16.94 -32.99
C GLN A 13 42.90 -15.51 -32.92
N LEU A 14 41.66 -15.37 -32.44
CA LEU A 14 41.02 -14.07 -32.26
C LEU A 14 41.73 -13.26 -31.16
N LYS A 15 42.17 -13.90 -30.07
CA LYS A 15 43.00 -13.26 -29.04
C LYS A 15 44.32 -12.76 -29.62
N ILE A 16 45.06 -13.60 -30.35
CA ILE A 16 46.34 -13.22 -30.97
C ILE A 16 46.15 -12.01 -31.90
N LYS A 17 45.10 -12.03 -32.75
CA LYS A 17 44.79 -10.91 -33.65
C LYS A 17 44.40 -9.65 -32.88
N THR A 18 43.73 -9.79 -31.73
CA THR A 18 43.39 -8.66 -30.86
C THR A 18 44.66 -8.07 -30.23
N GLU A 19 45.60 -8.88 -29.73
CA GLU A 19 46.90 -8.40 -29.24
C GLU A 19 47.65 -7.64 -30.31
N ASP A 20 47.72 -8.19 -31.53
CA ASP A 20 48.41 -7.56 -32.64
C ASP A 20 47.76 -6.24 -33.05
N TYR A 21 46.44 -6.13 -32.99
CA TYR A 21 45.72 -4.88 -33.21
C TYR A 21 46.09 -3.83 -32.15
N PHE A 22 46.04 -4.18 -30.86
CA PHE A 22 46.31 -3.25 -29.77
C PHE A 22 47.80 -2.87 -29.62
N LYS A 23 48.72 -3.57 -30.29
CA LYS A 23 50.11 -3.09 -30.46
C LYS A 23 50.20 -1.81 -31.30
N SER A 24 49.23 -1.60 -32.20
CA SER A 24 49.22 -0.47 -33.15
C SER A 24 48.15 0.58 -32.81
N TYR A 25 47.19 0.25 -31.95
CA TYR A 25 46.05 1.10 -31.62
C TYR A 25 45.74 1.04 -30.11
N GLU A 26 45.60 2.19 -29.45
CA GLU A 26 45.32 2.25 -28.00
C GLU A 26 43.89 1.81 -27.63
N SER A 27 42.94 1.92 -28.57
CA SER A 27 41.53 1.60 -28.34
C SER A 27 40.82 1.14 -29.60
N LEU A 28 39.82 0.29 -29.42
CA LEU A 28 38.90 -0.11 -30.47
C LEU A 28 37.60 0.69 -30.33
N LYS A 29 37.23 1.47 -31.36
CA LYS A 29 35.94 2.17 -31.36
C LYS A 29 34.86 1.33 -32.05
N CYS A 30 33.79 1.03 -31.32
CA CYS A 30 32.63 0.30 -31.84
C CYS A 30 31.35 0.96 -31.31
N ASP A 31 30.43 1.34 -32.19
CA ASP A 31 29.11 1.92 -31.86
C ASP A 31 29.14 2.95 -30.72
N ASN A 32 29.98 3.98 -30.87
CA ASN A 32 30.24 5.07 -29.91
C ASN A 32 30.88 4.67 -28.57
N GLN A 33 31.25 3.41 -28.38
CA GLN A 33 32.05 2.95 -27.24
C GLN A 33 33.53 2.82 -27.63
N THR A 34 34.39 3.11 -26.66
CA THR A 34 35.84 2.96 -26.78
C THR A 34 36.25 1.78 -25.92
N LEU A 35 36.53 0.65 -26.57
CA LEU A 35 36.88 -0.60 -25.91
C LEU A 35 38.38 -0.69 -25.72
N SER A 36 38.80 -1.00 -24.50
CA SER A 36 40.18 -1.34 -24.19
C SER A 36 40.49 -2.79 -24.59
N MET A 37 41.78 -3.12 -24.65
CA MET A 37 42.22 -4.49 -24.90
C MET A 37 41.64 -5.48 -23.88
N THR A 38 41.53 -5.05 -22.62
CA THR A 38 40.95 -5.84 -21.53
C THR A 38 39.47 -6.13 -21.76
N ASP A 39 38.71 -5.15 -22.27
CA ASP A 39 37.28 -5.32 -22.57
C ASP A 39 37.06 -6.31 -23.72
N VAL A 40 37.88 -6.22 -24.77
CA VAL A 40 37.80 -7.13 -25.92
C VAL A 40 38.17 -8.56 -25.48
N PHE A 41 39.18 -8.73 -24.63
CA PHE A 41 39.52 -10.04 -24.08
C PHE A 41 38.45 -10.63 -23.18
N ALA A 42 37.84 -9.81 -22.31
CA ALA A 42 36.71 -10.24 -21.49
C ALA A 42 35.54 -10.72 -22.38
N LEU A 43 35.30 -10.04 -23.50
CA LEU A 43 34.29 -10.44 -24.49
C LEU A 43 34.65 -11.77 -25.17
N VAL A 44 35.89 -11.95 -25.63
CA VAL A 44 36.35 -13.21 -26.24
C VAL A 44 36.30 -14.37 -25.24
N ASP A 45 36.66 -14.14 -23.98
CA ASP A 45 36.57 -15.15 -22.92
C ASP A 45 35.12 -15.49 -22.55
N SER A 46 34.21 -14.52 -22.63
CA SER A 46 32.78 -14.78 -22.41
C SER A 46 32.19 -15.72 -23.46
N LEU A 47 32.74 -15.75 -24.69
CA LEU A 47 32.33 -16.65 -25.78
C LEU A 47 32.80 -18.10 -25.59
N LYS A 48 33.77 -18.36 -24.70
CA LYS A 48 34.16 -19.74 -24.33
C LYS A 48 33.05 -20.46 -23.55
N ASN A 49 32.16 -19.70 -22.89
CA ASN A 49 31.05 -20.29 -22.15
C ASN A 49 29.86 -20.58 -23.07
N ALA A 50 29.48 -21.86 -23.16
CA ALA A 50 28.36 -22.31 -23.99
C ALA A 50 27.03 -21.64 -23.62
N THR A 51 26.82 -21.21 -22.37
CA THR A 51 25.60 -20.51 -21.96
C THR A 51 25.53 -19.10 -22.54
N THR A 52 26.66 -18.39 -22.61
CA THR A 52 26.75 -17.03 -23.15
C THR A 52 26.42 -16.99 -24.64
N VAL A 53 26.89 -18.00 -25.41
CA VAL A 53 26.56 -18.13 -26.84
C VAL A 53 25.05 -18.28 -27.05
N VAL A 54 24.40 -19.13 -26.25
CA VAL A 54 22.95 -19.32 -26.29
C VAL A 54 22.21 -18.01 -25.96
N PHE A 55 22.71 -17.24 -24.98
CA PHE A 55 22.11 -15.95 -24.63
C PHE A 55 22.24 -14.91 -25.75
N HIS A 56 23.37 -14.87 -26.46
CA HIS A 56 23.53 -14.01 -27.63
C HIS A 56 22.58 -14.40 -28.77
N ASP A 57 22.37 -15.69 -29.01
CA ASP A 57 21.39 -16.16 -29.99
C ASP A 57 19.96 -15.77 -29.60
N TRP A 58 19.63 -15.87 -28.31
CA TRP A 58 18.34 -15.45 -27.78
C TRP A 58 18.10 -13.95 -27.97
N ILE A 59 19.11 -13.12 -27.67
CA ILE A 59 19.08 -11.67 -27.90
C ILE A 59 18.91 -11.37 -29.39
N LYS A 60 19.67 -12.03 -30.26
CA LYS A 60 19.58 -11.84 -31.72
C LYS A 60 18.21 -12.23 -32.28
N SER A 61 17.58 -13.24 -31.68
CA SER A 61 16.23 -13.69 -32.05
C SER A 61 15.12 -12.72 -31.63
N ASP A 62 15.40 -11.86 -30.65
CA ASP A 62 14.48 -10.83 -30.17
C ASP A 62 14.84 -9.47 -30.75
N LYS A 63 14.05 -9.05 -31.75
CA LYS A 63 14.28 -7.80 -32.48
C LYS A 63 14.22 -6.57 -31.57
N VAL A 64 13.47 -6.61 -30.47
CA VAL A 64 13.28 -5.45 -29.61
C VAL A 64 14.40 -5.36 -28.60
N ILE A 65 14.73 -6.45 -27.90
CA ILE A 65 15.87 -6.49 -26.97
C ILE A 65 17.16 -6.15 -27.72
N SER A 66 17.37 -6.72 -28.91
CA SER A 66 18.55 -6.39 -29.73
C SER A 66 18.63 -4.91 -30.09
N LYS A 67 17.51 -4.24 -30.38
CA LYS A 67 17.49 -2.81 -30.72
C LYS A 67 17.72 -1.93 -29.49
N ILE A 68 17.15 -2.32 -28.35
CA ILE A 68 17.36 -1.65 -27.06
C ILE A 68 18.85 -1.68 -26.70
N LEU A 69 19.47 -2.86 -26.76
CA LEU A 69 20.89 -3.03 -26.44
C LEU A 69 21.83 -2.33 -27.43
N GLN A 70 21.40 -2.11 -28.67
CA GLN A 70 22.16 -1.34 -29.68
C GLN A 70 22.01 0.18 -29.53
N GLY A 71 21.27 0.67 -28.52
CA GLY A 71 21.05 2.10 -28.32
C GLY A 71 20.14 2.76 -29.38
N ASN A 72 19.48 1.97 -30.22
CA ASN A 72 18.57 2.45 -31.28
C ASN A 72 17.12 2.54 -30.78
N GLY A 73 16.92 3.16 -29.62
CA GLY A 73 15.61 3.30 -28.95
C GLY A 73 14.60 4.12 -29.76
N GLU A 74 15.07 5.03 -30.61
CA GLU A 74 14.22 5.98 -31.36
C GLU A 74 13.32 5.33 -32.42
N ASN A 75 13.63 4.11 -32.88
CA ASN A 75 12.87 3.38 -33.91
C ASN A 75 12.08 2.19 -33.35
N LEU A 76 11.73 2.25 -32.06
CA LEU A 76 10.93 1.23 -31.39
C LEU A 76 9.43 1.50 -31.57
N ASN A 77 8.67 0.44 -31.83
CA ASN A 77 7.22 0.51 -31.84
C ASN A 77 6.71 0.35 -30.40
N PHE A 78 6.33 1.45 -29.75
CA PHE A 78 5.85 1.45 -28.37
C PHE A 78 4.54 0.66 -28.14
N GLN A 79 3.86 0.23 -29.21
CA GLN A 79 2.68 -0.62 -29.12
C GLN A 79 3.01 -2.13 -29.09
N GLU A 80 4.26 -2.51 -29.36
CA GLU A 80 4.68 -3.91 -29.37
C GLU A 80 4.65 -4.49 -27.95
N ARG A 81 3.81 -5.51 -27.72
CA ARG A 81 3.72 -6.20 -26.43
C ARG A 81 4.83 -7.25 -26.32
N ILE A 82 5.48 -7.30 -25.16
CA ILE A 82 6.51 -8.31 -24.91
C ILE A 82 5.89 -9.71 -24.87
N SER A 83 6.52 -10.66 -25.57
CA SER A 83 6.20 -12.08 -25.49
C SER A 83 7.27 -12.82 -24.69
N ASN A 84 7.14 -12.86 -23.37
CA ASN A 84 8.04 -13.63 -22.49
C ASN A 84 7.93 -15.15 -22.65
N LYS A 85 7.01 -15.63 -23.49
CA LYS A 85 6.75 -17.06 -23.70
C LYS A 85 7.98 -17.83 -24.20
N LYS A 86 8.95 -17.15 -24.81
CA LYS A 86 10.17 -17.79 -25.33
C LYS A 86 11.14 -18.23 -24.24
N TYR A 87 11.21 -17.49 -23.13
CA TYR A 87 12.26 -17.67 -22.10
C TYR A 87 11.68 -18.22 -20.80
N ARG A 88 10.42 -17.90 -20.51
CA ARG A 88 9.75 -18.25 -19.26
C ARG A 88 9.59 -19.76 -19.11
N GLY A 89 10.09 -20.31 -18.00
CA GLY A 89 10.10 -21.73 -17.67
C GLY A 89 11.31 -22.51 -18.21
N HIS A 90 12.29 -21.84 -18.82
CA HIS A 90 13.53 -22.49 -19.27
C HIS A 90 14.53 -22.61 -18.11
N THR A 91 15.32 -23.69 -18.06
CA THR A 91 16.30 -23.94 -16.97
C THR A 91 17.35 -22.83 -16.82
N LEU A 92 17.66 -22.14 -17.92
CA LEU A 92 18.62 -21.02 -17.98
C LEU A 92 17.98 -19.63 -17.83
N GLU A 93 16.67 -19.54 -17.53
CA GLU A 93 15.94 -18.26 -17.43
C GLU A 93 16.60 -17.28 -16.47
N ASN A 94 16.86 -17.70 -15.23
CA ASN A 94 17.47 -16.84 -14.21
C ASN A 94 18.89 -16.38 -14.61
N GLN A 95 19.69 -17.29 -15.19
CA GLN A 95 21.03 -16.96 -15.66
C GLN A 95 21.00 -15.98 -16.84
N PHE A 96 19.99 -16.08 -17.70
CA PHE A 96 19.78 -15.14 -18.79
C PHE A 96 19.38 -13.75 -18.28
N TYR A 97 18.54 -13.67 -17.25
CA TYR A 97 18.17 -12.39 -16.62
C TYR A 97 19.37 -11.75 -15.93
N SER A 98 20.17 -12.54 -15.19
CA SER A 98 21.45 -12.08 -14.63
C SER A 98 22.41 -11.58 -15.71
N PHE A 99 22.48 -12.26 -16.85
CA PHE A 99 23.30 -11.83 -17.99
C PHE A 99 22.83 -10.53 -18.61
N LEU A 100 21.51 -10.33 -18.77
CA LEU A 100 20.94 -9.12 -19.36
C LEU A 100 20.98 -7.91 -18.43
N THR A 101 20.84 -8.13 -17.12
CA THR A 101 20.65 -7.08 -16.12
C THR A 101 21.67 -5.94 -16.20
N PRO A 102 23.00 -6.17 -16.28
CA PRO A 102 23.98 -5.10 -16.35
C PRO A 102 23.82 -4.18 -17.57
N TYR A 103 23.38 -4.72 -18.70
CA TYR A 103 23.23 -3.98 -19.95
C TYR A 103 21.89 -3.28 -20.05
N LEU A 104 20.83 -3.94 -19.56
CA LEU A 104 19.46 -3.46 -19.69
C LEU A 104 19.10 -2.47 -18.57
N TYR A 105 19.61 -2.67 -17.35
CA TYR A 105 19.24 -1.86 -16.19
C TYR A 105 19.50 -0.37 -16.39
N THR A 106 20.74 0.01 -16.75
CA THR A 106 21.14 1.42 -16.91
C THR A 106 20.34 2.12 -17.99
N PHE A 107 20.06 1.41 -19.10
CA PHE A 107 19.23 1.93 -20.17
C PHE A 107 17.78 2.15 -19.70
N LEU A 108 17.17 1.14 -19.07
CA LEU A 108 15.80 1.25 -18.58
C LEU A 108 15.64 2.32 -17.50
N GLU A 109 16.59 2.44 -16.58
CA GLU A 109 16.60 3.45 -15.52
C GLU A 109 16.60 4.87 -16.11
N SER A 110 17.46 5.14 -17.09
CA SER A 110 17.52 6.43 -17.78
C SER A 110 16.21 6.74 -18.51
N GLU A 111 15.72 5.82 -19.34
CA GLU A 111 14.52 6.02 -20.16
C GLU A 111 13.24 6.14 -19.31
N ILE A 112 13.14 5.39 -18.22
CA ILE A 112 12.01 5.48 -17.28
C ILE A 112 12.03 6.82 -16.55
N THR A 113 13.20 7.27 -16.10
CA THR A 113 13.35 8.57 -15.44
C THR A 113 12.96 9.71 -16.38
N GLU A 114 13.40 9.68 -17.64
CA GLU A 114 13.04 10.67 -18.65
C GLU A 114 11.54 10.63 -18.97
N SER A 115 10.98 9.43 -19.16
CA SER A 115 9.54 9.25 -19.43
C SER A 115 8.68 9.78 -18.28
N MET A 116 9.12 9.58 -17.03
CA MET A 116 8.45 10.11 -15.84
C MET A 116 8.54 11.63 -15.75
N ALA A 117 9.71 12.21 -16.01
CA ALA A 117 9.90 13.66 -16.03
C ALA A 117 8.99 14.35 -17.07
N ASN A 118 8.85 13.73 -18.25
CA ASN A 118 8.02 14.22 -19.35
C ASN A 118 6.53 13.85 -19.21
N LYS A 119 6.16 13.02 -18.22
CA LYS A 119 4.81 12.43 -18.06
C LYS A 119 4.33 11.66 -19.29
N ASP A 120 5.25 11.00 -19.98
CA ASP A 120 4.98 10.15 -21.13
C ASP A 120 4.71 8.72 -20.66
N PHE A 121 3.44 8.44 -20.35
CA PHE A 121 3.01 7.14 -19.85
C PHE A 121 3.06 6.03 -20.91
N GLU A 122 3.05 6.36 -22.20
CA GLU A 122 3.15 5.37 -23.28
C GLU A 122 4.57 4.79 -23.33
N LYS A 123 5.58 5.65 -23.33
CA LYS A 123 6.99 5.23 -23.25
C LYS A 123 7.30 4.52 -21.93
N LEU A 124 6.82 5.07 -20.82
CA LEU A 124 7.01 4.46 -19.50
C LEU A 124 6.43 3.04 -19.47
N ARG A 125 5.20 2.86 -19.95
CA ARG A 125 4.57 1.54 -20.04
C ARG A 125 5.41 0.58 -20.86
N PHE A 126 5.92 1.02 -22.01
CA PHE A 126 6.75 0.20 -22.88
C PHE A 126 8.03 -0.27 -22.16
N TYR A 127 8.82 0.65 -21.61
CA TYR A 127 10.09 0.32 -20.95
C TYR A 127 9.89 -0.48 -19.66
N LEU A 128 8.84 -0.17 -18.89
CA LEU A 128 8.54 -0.90 -17.66
C LEU A 128 8.20 -2.36 -17.91
N GLN A 129 7.61 -2.71 -19.07
CA GLN A 129 7.39 -4.12 -19.43
C GLN A 129 8.70 -4.90 -19.47
N TYR A 130 9.81 -4.29 -19.92
CA TYR A 130 11.13 -4.95 -20.02
C TYR A 130 11.82 -5.13 -18.67
N SER A 131 11.29 -4.52 -17.59
CA SER A 131 11.78 -4.79 -16.23
C SER A 131 11.64 -6.27 -15.82
N CYS A 132 10.80 -7.05 -16.51
CA CYS A 132 10.66 -8.49 -16.28
C CYS A 132 11.91 -9.32 -16.65
N PHE A 133 12.84 -8.76 -17.44
CA PHE A 133 14.11 -9.41 -17.80
C PHE A 133 15.24 -9.10 -16.81
N LEU A 134 14.97 -8.28 -15.80
CA LEU A 134 15.93 -7.93 -14.77
C LEU A 134 15.87 -8.93 -13.61
N GLU A 135 16.98 -9.06 -12.90
CA GLU A 135 17.00 -9.69 -11.58
C GLU A 135 16.01 -9.02 -10.63
N GLU A 136 15.41 -9.80 -9.73
CA GLU A 136 14.34 -9.37 -8.82
C GLU A 136 14.75 -8.16 -7.94
N SER A 137 16.00 -8.13 -7.49
CA SER A 137 16.55 -7.02 -6.70
C SER A 137 16.57 -5.70 -7.49
N LYS A 138 17.09 -5.73 -8.72
CA LYS A 138 17.19 -4.56 -9.61
C LYS A 138 15.84 -4.12 -10.15
N LYS A 139 14.97 -5.09 -10.46
CA LYS A 139 13.58 -4.85 -10.83
C LYS A 139 12.83 -4.10 -9.74
N THR A 140 13.00 -4.52 -8.48
CA THR A 140 12.34 -3.88 -7.33
C THR A 140 12.77 -2.42 -7.16
N VAL A 141 14.08 -2.14 -7.26
CA VAL A 141 14.61 -0.76 -7.18
C VAL A 141 14.00 0.13 -8.26
N LEU A 142 13.98 -0.35 -9.50
CA LEU A 142 13.44 0.40 -10.64
C LEU A 142 11.92 0.65 -10.51
N GLN A 143 11.17 -0.33 -10.00
CA GLN A 143 9.73 -0.17 -9.75
C GLN A 143 9.43 0.73 -8.55
N GLN A 144 10.30 0.75 -7.53
CA GLN A 144 10.17 1.63 -6.36
C GLN A 144 10.24 3.11 -6.75
N GLU A 145 11.12 3.48 -7.68
CA GLU A 145 11.18 4.86 -8.19
C GLU A 145 9.86 5.23 -8.89
N VAL A 146 9.31 4.34 -9.72
CA VAL A 146 8.02 4.55 -10.37
C VAL A 146 6.90 4.70 -9.34
N ASP A 147 6.86 3.85 -8.30
CA ASP A 147 5.89 3.95 -7.20
C ASP A 147 5.96 5.32 -6.49
N GLN A 148 7.15 5.76 -6.10
CA GLN A 148 7.34 7.03 -5.41
C GLN A 148 6.83 8.21 -6.24
N GLN A 149 7.18 8.26 -7.52
CA GLN A 149 6.77 9.34 -8.41
C GLN A 149 5.26 9.32 -8.69
N LEU A 150 4.66 8.14 -8.86
CA LEU A 150 3.21 8.01 -9.03
C LEU A 150 2.45 8.46 -7.77
N ARG A 151 2.95 8.16 -6.57
CA ARG A 151 2.35 8.66 -5.32
C ARG A 151 2.36 10.18 -5.23
N ILE A 152 3.44 10.82 -5.68
CA ILE A 152 3.53 12.28 -5.74
C ILE A 152 2.45 12.83 -6.69
N ILE A 153 2.29 12.21 -7.87
CA ILE A 153 1.24 12.59 -8.83
C ILE A 153 -0.15 12.40 -8.22
N PHE A 154 -0.44 11.26 -7.60
CA PHE A 154 -1.75 10.98 -7.00
C PHE A 154 -2.07 11.94 -5.85
N THR A 155 -1.08 12.24 -5.01
CA THR A 155 -1.22 13.19 -3.92
C THR A 155 -1.50 14.60 -4.44
N ALA A 156 -0.77 15.06 -5.48
CA ALA A 156 -1.00 16.35 -6.09
C ALA A 156 -2.42 16.45 -6.68
N ILE A 157 -2.88 15.40 -7.34
CA ILE A 157 -4.20 15.39 -7.99
C ILE A 157 -5.33 15.26 -6.96
N SER A 158 -5.13 14.54 -5.86
CA SER A 158 -6.11 14.44 -4.77
C SER A 158 -6.40 15.78 -4.09
N LYS A 159 -5.48 16.74 -4.19
CA LYS A 159 -5.58 18.10 -3.65
C LYS A 159 -6.15 19.12 -4.65
N LEU A 160 -6.63 18.67 -5.81
CA LEU A 160 -7.21 19.56 -6.80
C LEU A 160 -8.54 20.14 -6.30
N ASP A 161 -8.57 21.47 -6.25
CA ASP A 161 -9.76 22.24 -5.94
C ASP A 161 -10.58 22.51 -7.22
N PHE A 162 -11.83 22.05 -7.25
CA PHE A 162 -12.72 22.21 -8.40
C PHE A 162 -13.55 23.49 -8.26
N VAL A 163 -13.20 24.49 -9.06
CA VAL A 163 -13.93 25.77 -9.12
C VAL A 163 -15.36 25.59 -9.60
N ASP A 164 -16.31 26.26 -8.94
CA ASP A 164 -17.73 26.25 -9.25
C ASP A 164 -18.04 26.55 -10.71
N LYS A 165 -18.95 25.75 -11.29
CA LYS A 165 -19.36 25.78 -12.70
C LYS A 165 -19.87 27.15 -13.18
N ASP A 166 -20.42 27.95 -12.27
CA ASP A 166 -21.06 29.24 -12.55
C ASP A 166 -20.07 30.43 -12.59
N SER A 167 -18.80 30.23 -12.20
CA SER A 167 -17.78 31.29 -12.27
C SER A 167 -17.22 31.44 -13.68
N SER A 168 -17.51 32.57 -14.34
CA SER A 168 -17.09 32.90 -15.71
C SER A 168 -15.75 33.63 -15.81
N SER A 169 -15.02 33.74 -14.69
CA SER A 169 -13.69 34.40 -14.70
C SER A 169 -12.68 33.61 -15.55
N LYS A 170 -11.80 34.32 -16.26
CA LYS A 170 -10.72 33.72 -17.07
C LYS A 170 -9.83 32.78 -16.22
N ILE A 171 -9.61 33.14 -14.96
CA ILE A 171 -8.85 32.36 -13.97
C ILE A 171 -9.56 31.02 -13.66
N ALA A 172 -10.88 31.03 -13.49
CA ALA A 172 -11.66 29.80 -13.28
C ALA A 172 -11.62 28.86 -14.49
N LEU A 173 -11.67 29.41 -15.70
CA LEU A 173 -11.57 28.63 -16.94
C LEU A 173 -10.19 27.96 -17.11
N ASP A 174 -9.11 28.66 -16.80
CA ASP A 174 -7.75 28.11 -16.90
C ASP A 174 -7.52 27.02 -15.84
N LYS A 175 -8.00 27.22 -14.60
CA LYS A 175 -7.95 26.21 -13.53
C LYS A 175 -8.74 24.95 -13.91
N ARG A 176 -9.93 25.08 -14.50
CA ARG A 176 -10.70 23.92 -15.01
C ARG A 176 -9.99 23.18 -16.13
N LYS A 177 -9.37 23.88 -17.08
CA LYS A 177 -8.59 23.25 -18.16
C LYS A 177 -7.40 22.47 -17.59
N LYS A 178 -6.71 23.02 -16.60
CA LYS A 178 -5.60 22.34 -15.91
C LYS A 178 -6.09 21.08 -15.18
N ASN A 179 -7.12 21.19 -14.34
CA ASN A 179 -7.68 20.04 -13.62
C ASN A 179 -8.18 18.96 -14.59
N SER A 180 -8.81 19.35 -15.70
CA SER A 180 -9.25 18.39 -16.73
C SER A 180 -8.09 17.62 -17.36
N LYS A 181 -6.94 18.27 -17.61
CA LYS A 181 -5.76 17.59 -18.14
C LYS A 181 -5.21 16.57 -17.14
N GLU A 182 -5.14 16.94 -15.87
CA GLU A 182 -4.64 16.05 -14.80
C GLU A 182 -5.57 14.87 -14.55
N ILE A 183 -6.89 15.06 -14.60
CA ILE A 183 -7.86 13.97 -14.49
C ILE A 183 -7.81 13.04 -15.71
N LYS A 184 -7.63 13.60 -16.92
CA LYS A 184 -7.44 12.79 -18.13
C LYS A 184 -6.18 11.94 -18.06
N LEU A 185 -5.12 12.46 -17.44
CA LEU A 185 -3.89 11.74 -17.16
C LEU A 185 -4.16 10.52 -16.26
N LEU A 186 -4.89 10.71 -15.16
CA LEU A 186 -5.27 9.62 -14.25
C LEU A 186 -6.16 8.55 -14.92
N ALA A 187 -7.00 8.97 -15.85
CA ALA A 187 -7.90 8.07 -16.57
C ALA A 187 -7.26 7.46 -17.83
N SER A 188 -5.98 7.70 -18.09
CA SER A 188 -5.27 7.12 -19.23
C SER A 188 -5.14 5.61 -19.06
N LEU A 189 -5.30 4.87 -20.17
CA LEU A 189 -5.16 3.42 -20.16
C LEU A 189 -3.71 3.01 -19.90
N ASP A 190 -2.74 3.77 -20.41
CA ASP A 190 -1.32 3.46 -20.20
C ASP A 190 -0.93 3.54 -18.73
N LEU A 191 -1.45 4.51 -17.97
CA LEU A 191 -1.23 4.57 -16.51
C LEU A 191 -1.83 3.35 -15.79
N VAL A 192 -3.04 2.92 -16.17
CA VAL A 192 -3.66 1.72 -15.60
C VAL A 192 -2.84 0.47 -15.91
N ASP A 193 -2.35 0.35 -17.15
CA ASP A 193 -1.47 -0.73 -17.56
C ASP A 193 -0.15 -0.70 -16.76
N ILE A 194 0.44 0.47 -16.52
CA ILE A 194 1.62 0.62 -15.66
C ILE A 194 1.34 0.10 -14.25
N LEU A 195 0.23 0.49 -13.64
CA LEU A 195 -0.16 0.00 -12.31
C LEU A 195 -0.31 -1.52 -12.27
N ASN A 196 -0.82 -2.13 -13.35
CA ASN A 196 -0.98 -3.57 -13.49
C ASN A 196 0.35 -4.29 -13.74
N LEU A 197 1.33 -3.62 -14.37
CA LEU A 197 2.68 -4.16 -14.60
C LEU A 197 3.56 -4.17 -13.36
N LEU A 198 3.29 -3.32 -12.37
CA LEU A 198 4.02 -3.32 -11.10
C LEU A 198 3.78 -4.62 -10.34
N ASP A 199 4.82 -5.07 -9.64
CA ASP A 199 4.78 -6.31 -8.86
C ASP A 199 3.80 -6.22 -7.68
N LYS A 200 3.43 -7.39 -7.15
CA LYS A 200 2.48 -7.52 -6.03
C LYS A 200 2.89 -6.71 -4.80
N GLN A 201 4.19 -6.53 -4.56
CA GLN A 201 4.70 -5.71 -3.47
C GLN A 201 4.25 -4.24 -3.54
N PHE A 202 3.93 -3.73 -4.73
CA PHE A 202 3.42 -2.37 -4.95
C PHE A 202 1.88 -2.32 -5.02
N TYR A 203 1.18 -3.35 -4.54
CA TYR A 203 -0.28 -3.40 -4.54
C TYR A 203 -0.93 -2.22 -3.81
N ALA A 204 -0.28 -1.72 -2.76
CA ALA A 204 -0.72 -0.53 -2.04
C ALA A 204 -0.87 0.71 -2.95
N LEU A 205 -0.09 0.80 -4.03
CA LEU A 205 -0.23 1.87 -5.01
C LEU A 205 -1.54 1.78 -5.79
N ARG A 206 -1.95 0.57 -6.16
CA ARG A 206 -3.24 0.31 -6.85
C ARG A 206 -4.41 0.72 -5.96
N VAL A 207 -4.33 0.42 -4.66
CA VAL A 207 -5.32 0.86 -3.67
C VAL A 207 -5.33 2.39 -3.53
N SER A 208 -4.15 3.01 -3.39
CA SER A 208 -4.03 4.48 -3.32
C SER A 208 -4.59 5.19 -4.56
N TYR A 209 -4.40 4.61 -5.75
CA TYR A 209 -4.98 5.09 -6.99
C TYR A 209 -6.52 5.04 -6.96
N ILE A 210 -7.09 3.92 -6.50
CA ILE A 210 -8.53 3.75 -6.33
C ILE A 210 -9.10 4.79 -5.37
N ASP A 211 -8.46 5.01 -4.23
CA ASP A 211 -8.93 5.99 -3.25
C ASP A 211 -8.85 7.42 -3.79
N THR A 212 -7.82 7.71 -4.59
CA THR A 212 -7.71 9.00 -5.30
C THR A 212 -8.86 9.17 -6.29
N ILE A 213 -9.18 8.14 -7.07
CA ILE A 213 -10.33 8.19 -8.00
C ILE A 213 -11.65 8.32 -7.24
N LYS A 214 -11.86 7.55 -6.17
CA LYS A 214 -13.07 7.62 -5.34
C LYS A 214 -13.29 9.06 -4.84
N LYS A 215 -12.25 9.69 -4.28
CA LYS A 215 -12.30 11.09 -3.82
C LYS A 215 -12.68 12.05 -4.95
N LEU A 216 -12.08 11.90 -6.13
CA LEU A 216 -12.41 12.74 -7.30
C LEU A 216 -13.86 12.53 -7.76
N MET A 217 -14.33 11.29 -7.79
CA MET A 217 -15.70 10.94 -8.21
C MET A 217 -16.77 11.43 -7.23
N THR A 218 -16.46 11.52 -5.94
CA THR A 218 -17.36 12.09 -4.92
C THR A 218 -17.49 13.61 -4.99
N HIS A 219 -16.60 14.29 -5.73
CA HIS A 219 -16.59 15.75 -5.79
C HIS A 219 -17.84 16.30 -6.52
N PRO A 220 -18.58 17.26 -5.95
CA PRO A 220 -19.86 17.73 -6.50
C PRO A 220 -19.76 18.34 -7.91
N ASN A 221 -18.59 18.89 -8.24
CA ASN A 221 -18.34 19.59 -9.49
C ASN A 221 -17.78 18.73 -10.64
N ILE A 222 -17.67 17.40 -10.48
CA ILE A 222 -17.15 16.54 -11.54
C ILE A 222 -18.04 16.56 -12.81
N ASP A 223 -17.41 16.46 -13.97
CA ASP A 223 -18.07 16.42 -15.27
C ASP A 223 -18.51 14.97 -15.62
N PRO A 224 -19.71 14.73 -16.20
CA PRO A 224 -20.16 13.38 -16.54
C PRO A 224 -19.20 12.61 -17.46
N MET A 225 -18.51 13.30 -18.38
CA MET A 225 -17.52 12.66 -19.24
C MET A 225 -16.32 12.17 -18.44
N MET A 226 -15.82 13.00 -17.51
CA MET A 226 -14.71 12.62 -16.61
C MET A 226 -15.11 11.48 -15.69
N PHE A 227 -16.33 11.52 -15.13
CA PHE A 227 -16.87 10.44 -14.31
C PHE A 227 -16.88 9.10 -15.07
N LYS A 228 -17.32 9.11 -16.33
CA LYS A 228 -17.30 7.91 -17.20
C LYS A 228 -15.88 7.42 -17.48
N MET A 229 -14.94 8.33 -17.74
CA MET A 229 -13.53 7.98 -17.96
C MET A 229 -12.90 7.35 -16.72
N LEU A 230 -13.08 7.95 -15.55
CA LEU A 230 -12.59 7.41 -14.27
C LEU A 230 -13.23 6.07 -13.92
N SER A 231 -14.54 5.93 -14.16
CA SER A 231 -15.24 4.64 -13.98
C SER A 231 -14.66 3.53 -14.86
N LYS A 232 -14.27 3.85 -16.10
CA LYS A 232 -13.61 2.90 -16.99
C LYS A 232 -12.22 2.55 -16.47
N ALA A 233 -11.43 3.56 -16.09
CA ALA A 233 -10.07 3.39 -15.61
C ALA A 233 -10.01 2.51 -14.34
N ILE A 234 -10.87 2.79 -13.35
CA ILE A 234 -10.89 2.02 -12.08
C ILE A 234 -11.33 0.56 -12.29
N SER A 235 -12.18 0.29 -13.29
CA SER A 235 -12.64 -1.06 -13.62
C SER A 235 -11.57 -1.90 -14.34
N SER A 236 -10.58 -1.23 -14.94
CA SER A 236 -9.49 -1.87 -15.68
C SER A 236 -8.27 -2.20 -14.80
N VAL A 237 -8.26 -1.79 -13.53
CA VAL A 237 -7.18 -2.10 -12.59
C VAL A 237 -7.31 -3.55 -12.13
N GLU A 238 -6.20 -4.29 -12.14
CA GLU A 238 -6.13 -5.66 -11.65
C GLU A 238 -6.07 -5.67 -10.12
N LEU A 239 -7.18 -6.08 -9.50
CA LEU A 239 -7.38 -6.11 -8.05
C LEU A 239 -7.75 -7.51 -7.57
N ASN A 240 -7.48 -7.75 -6.28
CA ASN A 240 -7.99 -8.92 -5.56
C ASN A 240 -9.53 -8.92 -5.59
N ASN A 241 -10.13 -10.11 -5.56
CA ASN A 241 -11.58 -10.29 -5.69
C ASN A 241 -12.38 -9.44 -4.68
N SER A 242 -11.92 -9.37 -3.42
CA SER A 242 -12.55 -8.54 -2.39
C SER A 242 -12.59 -7.05 -2.77
N HIS A 243 -11.44 -6.45 -3.12
CA HIS A 243 -11.38 -5.05 -3.54
C HIS A 243 -12.10 -4.79 -4.86
N LYS A 244 -12.13 -5.76 -5.77
CA LYS A 244 -12.89 -5.67 -7.01
C LYS A 244 -14.39 -5.54 -6.72
N SER A 245 -14.94 -6.38 -5.84
CA SER A 245 -16.35 -6.28 -5.42
C SER A 245 -16.67 -4.96 -4.73
N GLN A 246 -15.75 -4.44 -3.89
CA GLN A 246 -15.90 -3.12 -3.28
C GLN A 246 -15.92 -1.99 -4.32
N VAL A 247 -15.03 -2.03 -5.33
CA VAL A 247 -15.02 -1.05 -6.42
C VAL A 247 -16.30 -1.13 -7.25
N GLU A 248 -16.79 -2.33 -7.56
CA GLU A 248 -18.04 -2.53 -8.31
C GLU A 248 -19.25 -1.98 -7.55
N SER A 249 -19.36 -2.25 -6.24
CA SER A 249 -20.44 -1.70 -5.40
C SER A 249 -20.37 -0.17 -5.32
N PHE A 250 -19.17 0.40 -5.12
CA PHE A 250 -18.96 1.84 -5.14
C PHE A 250 -19.36 2.46 -6.48
N LEU A 251 -19.03 1.83 -7.61
CA LEU A 251 -19.41 2.33 -8.94
C LEU A 251 -20.92 2.31 -9.15
N GLN A 252 -21.62 1.28 -8.66
CA GLN A 252 -23.08 1.22 -8.73
C GLN A 252 -23.74 2.32 -7.88
N GLN A 253 -23.27 2.52 -6.64
CA GLN A 253 -23.76 3.56 -5.74
C GLN A 253 -23.41 4.98 -6.24
N SER A 254 -22.21 5.16 -6.78
CA SER A 254 -21.76 6.45 -7.30
C SER A 254 -22.51 6.84 -8.57
N LYS A 255 -22.81 5.88 -9.47
CA LYS A 255 -23.63 6.16 -10.65
C LYS A 255 -25.04 6.61 -10.26
N THR A 256 -25.70 5.87 -9.37
CA THR A 256 -27.07 6.18 -8.95
C THR A 256 -27.15 7.55 -8.27
N SER A 257 -26.27 7.83 -7.32
CA SER A 257 -26.21 9.13 -6.62
C SER A 257 -25.82 10.30 -7.53
N PHE A 258 -24.88 10.11 -8.45
CA PHE A 258 -24.47 11.15 -9.41
C PHE A 258 -25.61 11.55 -10.36
N TYR A 259 -26.29 10.58 -10.96
CA TYR A 259 -27.40 10.85 -11.87
C TYR A 259 -28.64 11.39 -11.15
N GLN A 260 -28.91 10.94 -9.91
CA GLN A 260 -29.98 11.51 -9.08
C GLN A 260 -29.71 12.98 -8.73
N LYS A 261 -28.49 13.31 -8.25
CA LYS A 261 -28.10 14.70 -7.95
C LYS A 261 -28.25 15.58 -9.19
N GLN A 262 -27.73 15.14 -10.34
CA GLN A 262 -27.83 15.91 -11.59
C GLN A 262 -29.30 16.17 -12.00
N ARG A 263 -30.18 15.17 -11.84
CA ARG A 263 -31.61 15.31 -12.13
C ARG A 263 -32.30 16.30 -11.18
N THR A 264 -31.98 16.25 -9.88
CA THR A 264 -32.54 17.19 -8.89
C THR A 264 -32.05 18.62 -9.11
N THR A 265 -30.78 18.85 -9.47
CA THR A 265 -30.27 20.20 -9.72
C THR A 265 -30.89 20.82 -10.96
N ILE A 266 -31.08 20.04 -12.03
CA ILE A 266 -31.75 20.50 -13.26
C ILE A 266 -33.23 20.78 -12.98
N PHE A 267 -33.92 19.89 -12.27
CA PHE A 267 -35.33 20.07 -11.93
C PHE A 267 -35.56 21.28 -11.03
N ASN A 268 -34.75 21.46 -9.98
CA ASN A 268 -34.88 22.60 -9.07
C ASN A 268 -34.54 23.93 -9.76
N LYS A 269 -33.49 23.99 -10.59
CA LYS A 269 -33.20 25.19 -11.38
C LYS A 269 -34.33 25.51 -12.37
N ALA A 270 -34.90 24.52 -13.04
CA ALA A 270 -36.00 24.71 -13.99
C ALA A 270 -37.34 25.07 -13.32
N LEU A 271 -37.62 24.51 -12.14
CA LEU A 271 -38.84 24.78 -11.37
C LEU A 271 -38.80 26.19 -10.75
N LEU A 272 -37.64 26.61 -10.22
CA LEU A 272 -37.45 27.93 -9.62
C LEU A 272 -37.31 29.05 -10.66
N SER A 273 -36.90 28.75 -11.90
CA SER A 273 -36.75 29.75 -12.96
C SER A 273 -38.01 29.99 -13.79
N ASN A 274 -39.07 29.19 -13.62
CA ASN A 274 -40.26 29.30 -14.45
C ASN A 274 -41.37 30.14 -13.76
N PRO A 275 -41.63 31.38 -14.22
CA PRO A 275 -42.57 32.30 -13.56
C PRO A 275 -44.01 31.78 -13.52
N LEU A 276 -44.37 30.86 -14.42
CA LEU A 276 -45.71 30.26 -14.48
C LEU A 276 -46.04 29.39 -13.26
N ILE A 277 -45.03 28.79 -12.62
CA ILE A 277 -45.23 27.93 -11.45
C ILE A 277 -45.61 28.78 -10.22
N TYR A 278 -45.00 29.95 -10.08
CA TYR A 278 -45.38 30.91 -9.03
C TYR A 278 -46.78 31.48 -9.25
N LEU A 279 -47.16 31.73 -10.51
CA LEU A 279 -48.51 32.16 -10.89
C LEU A 279 -49.57 31.10 -10.55
N ALA A 280 -49.26 29.82 -10.78
CA ALA A 280 -50.15 28.71 -10.40
C ALA A 280 -50.30 28.60 -8.88
N PHE A 281 -49.22 28.70 -8.11
CA PHE A 281 -49.28 28.72 -6.64
C PHE A 281 -50.07 29.91 -6.11
N LEU A 282 -49.90 31.10 -6.68
CA LEU A 282 -50.67 32.29 -6.31
C LEU A 282 -52.17 32.07 -6.61
N GLY A 283 -52.50 31.47 -7.75
CA GLY A 283 -53.86 31.11 -8.11
C GLY A 283 -54.51 30.14 -7.12
N VAL A 284 -53.77 29.12 -6.67
CA VAL A 284 -54.25 28.17 -5.66
C VAL A 284 -54.50 28.86 -4.31
N ILE A 285 -53.60 29.75 -3.89
CA ILE A 285 -53.79 30.54 -2.65
C ILE A 285 -55.04 31.41 -2.76
N ILE A 286 -55.26 32.09 -3.88
CA ILE A 286 -56.44 32.93 -4.12
C ILE A 286 -57.72 32.08 -4.10
N VAL A 287 -57.72 30.91 -4.74
CA VAL A 287 -58.87 30.00 -4.76
C VAL A 287 -59.17 29.47 -3.35
N VAL A 288 -58.16 29.09 -2.56
CA VAL A 288 -58.34 28.65 -1.17
C VAL A 288 -58.92 29.78 -0.32
N PHE A 289 -58.44 31.01 -0.49
CA PHE A 289 -58.95 32.19 0.23
C PHE A 289 -60.39 32.57 -0.15
N LEU A 290 -60.78 32.35 -1.41
CA LEU A 290 -62.13 32.63 -1.91
C LEU A 290 -63.14 31.53 -1.55
N VAL A 291 -62.70 30.27 -1.51
CA VAL A 291 -63.58 29.11 -1.24
C VAL A 291 -63.71 28.85 0.28
N PHE A 292 -62.68 29.17 1.06
CA PHE A 292 -62.71 29.09 2.52
C PHE A 292 -62.53 30.50 3.12
N PRO A 293 -63.60 31.31 3.26
CA PRO A 293 -63.51 32.53 4.04
C PRO A 293 -63.20 32.13 5.49
N PHE A 294 -61.98 32.42 5.93
CA PHE A 294 -61.58 32.24 7.32
C PHE A 294 -62.39 33.19 8.20
N ASP A 295 -63.43 32.65 8.84
CA ASP A 295 -64.09 33.31 9.97
C ASP A 295 -63.10 33.37 11.13
N PHE A 296 -62.37 34.48 11.24
CA PHE A 296 -61.59 34.82 12.43
C PHE A 296 -62.56 35.21 13.56
N LYS A 297 -63.23 34.21 14.14
CA LYS A 297 -63.82 34.35 15.48
C LYS A 297 -62.70 34.23 16.51
N ASN A 298 -62.39 35.36 17.13
CA ASN A 298 -61.61 35.48 18.35
C ASN A 298 -62.05 34.43 19.37
N THR A 299 -61.25 33.39 19.52
CA THR A 299 -61.30 32.50 20.69
C THR A 299 -60.10 32.87 21.56
N ASN A 300 -60.39 33.20 22.81
CA ASN A 300 -59.41 33.47 23.85
C ASN A 300 -58.38 32.33 23.95
N PRO A 301 -57.15 32.62 24.41
CA PRO A 301 -56.07 31.65 24.47
C PRO A 301 -56.36 30.64 25.59
N ALA A 302 -57.06 29.56 25.25
CA ALA A 302 -57.02 28.35 26.03
C ALA A 302 -55.66 27.69 25.78
N LYS A 303 -54.87 27.59 26.86
CA LYS A 303 -53.74 26.67 26.99
C LYS A 303 -54.07 25.37 26.28
N ASN A 304 -53.35 25.07 25.20
CA ASN A 304 -53.23 23.71 24.71
C ASN A 304 -51.76 23.37 24.65
N GLU A 305 -51.49 22.28 25.34
CA GLU A 305 -50.25 21.59 25.50
C GLU A 305 -49.65 21.24 24.14
N LYS A 306 -48.32 21.14 24.14
CA LYS A 306 -47.55 20.58 23.04
C LYS A 306 -48.05 19.17 22.78
N ILE A 307 -48.90 18.99 21.77
CA ILE A 307 -49.20 17.67 21.21
C ILE A 307 -48.02 17.34 20.29
N SER A 308 -46.97 16.78 20.88
CA SER A 308 -45.96 16.01 20.17
C SER A 308 -46.56 14.65 19.86
N GLY A 309 -46.49 14.20 18.61
CA GLY A 309 -47.12 12.97 18.12
C GLY A 309 -46.48 11.67 18.62
N LEU A 310 -46.28 11.51 19.93
CA LEU A 310 -45.75 10.31 20.57
C LEU A 310 -46.43 9.93 21.91
N ASP A 311 -47.35 10.74 22.46
CA ASP A 311 -47.96 10.48 23.78
C ASP A 311 -49.17 9.52 23.77
N SER A 312 -49.31 8.67 22.76
CA SER A 312 -50.43 7.69 22.67
C SER A 312 -49.99 6.24 22.78
N LEU A 313 -48.79 5.96 23.26
CA LEU A 313 -48.29 4.60 23.46
C LEU A 313 -48.18 4.27 24.95
N SER A 314 -48.77 3.16 25.35
CA SER A 314 -48.64 2.63 26.72
C SER A 314 -47.19 2.21 27.01
N GLN A 315 -46.76 2.19 28.29
CA GLN A 315 -45.39 1.80 28.68
C GLN A 315 -44.99 0.40 28.17
N ASP A 316 -45.96 -0.48 27.90
CA ASP A 316 -45.75 -1.80 27.32
C ASP A 316 -45.67 -1.78 25.78
N GLU A 317 -46.27 -0.80 25.12
CA GLU A 317 -46.13 -0.55 23.67
C GLU A 317 -44.83 0.17 23.32
N VAL A 318 -44.33 1.05 24.20
CA VAL A 318 -43.00 1.67 24.08
C VAL A 318 -41.90 0.60 24.17
N LYS A 319 -42.01 -0.36 25.09
CA LYS A 319 -41.06 -1.49 25.19
C LYS A 319 -41.13 -2.45 24.00
N LYS A 320 -42.29 -2.57 23.33
CA LYS A 320 -42.45 -3.38 22.11
C LYS A 320 -42.00 -2.65 20.84
N THR A 321 -42.04 -1.33 20.80
CA THR A 321 -41.49 -0.53 19.68
C THR A 321 -39.98 -0.36 19.77
N ASP A 322 -39.40 -0.33 20.98
CA ASP A 322 -37.94 -0.40 21.16
C ASP A 322 -37.34 -1.80 20.91
N SER A 323 -38.15 -2.86 20.92
CA SER A 323 -37.71 -4.24 20.60
C SER A 323 -37.86 -4.63 19.11
N LEU A 324 -38.42 -3.76 18.27
CA LEU A 324 -38.53 -3.98 16.81
C LEU A 324 -37.42 -3.27 16.00
N LEU A 325 -36.52 -2.54 16.67
CA LEU A 325 -35.36 -1.87 16.07
C LEU A 325 -34.01 -2.49 16.46
N ALA A 326 -34.01 -3.68 17.07
CA ALA A 326 -32.78 -4.45 17.30
C ALA A 326 -32.43 -5.25 16.04
N PHE A 327 -31.54 -4.69 15.21
CA PHE A 327 -30.28 -5.29 14.70
C PHE A 327 -29.90 -4.75 13.32
N LYS A 328 -28.84 -3.92 13.26
CA LYS A 328 -27.50 -4.21 12.72
C LYS A 328 -26.81 -2.93 12.23
N GLU A 329 -25.52 -2.85 12.59
CA GLU A 329 -24.40 -2.16 11.91
C GLU A 329 -24.75 -0.88 11.12
N ASP A 330 -24.21 0.27 11.55
CA ASP A 330 -22.98 0.70 10.91
C ASP A 330 -22.34 1.91 11.59
N SER A 331 -21.02 1.87 11.57
CA SER A 331 -20.11 2.93 11.90
C SER A 331 -20.32 4.23 11.11
N THR A 332 -19.91 5.32 11.74
CA THR A 332 -19.55 6.65 11.21
C THR A 332 -20.62 7.74 11.20
N LEU A 333 -20.38 8.76 12.02
CA LEU A 333 -20.41 10.15 11.57
C LEU A 333 -19.23 10.90 12.21
N PHE A 334 -18.28 11.26 11.36
CA PHE A 334 -17.28 12.28 11.61
C PHE A 334 -17.98 13.64 11.65
N GLU A 335 -17.81 14.39 12.73
CA GLU A 335 -17.71 15.85 12.67
C GLU A 335 -16.24 16.21 12.86
N THR A 336 -15.64 16.63 11.75
CA THR A 336 -14.32 17.26 11.72
C THR A 336 -14.48 18.72 12.13
N ASP A 337 -14.05 19.05 13.34
CA ASP A 337 -13.65 20.42 13.65
C ASP A 337 -12.12 20.51 13.62
N ASP A 338 -11.68 21.52 12.89
CA ASP A 338 -10.30 21.91 12.67
C ASP A 338 -9.47 21.95 13.95
N MET A 339 -8.33 21.26 13.94
CA MET A 339 -7.12 21.80 14.55
C MET A 339 -5.89 21.32 13.80
N ASN A 340 -5.43 22.18 12.89
CA ASN A 340 -4.02 22.31 12.56
C ASN A 340 -3.22 22.45 13.86
N VAL A 341 -2.48 21.40 14.23
CA VAL A 341 -1.31 21.54 15.11
C VAL A 341 -0.17 20.79 14.44
N PRO A 342 0.97 21.44 14.17
CA PRO A 342 2.16 20.75 13.71
C PRO A 342 2.64 19.87 14.88
N VAL A 343 2.40 18.57 14.79
CA VAL A 343 2.96 17.63 15.76
C VAL A 343 4.45 17.54 15.45
N ALA A 344 5.24 18.25 16.24
CA ALA A 344 6.64 17.95 16.43
C ALA A 344 6.73 16.46 16.78
N LEU A 345 7.21 15.67 15.83
CA LEU A 345 7.60 14.29 16.05
C LEU A 345 8.73 14.31 17.10
N PRO A 346 8.61 13.61 18.24
CA PRO A 346 9.79 13.32 19.04
C PRO A 346 10.70 12.35 18.28
N ASP A 347 12.01 12.53 18.45
CA ASP A 347 13.08 11.76 17.82
C ASP A 347 12.98 10.26 18.12
N PHE A 348 12.33 9.50 17.24
CA PHE A 348 12.62 8.07 17.07
C PHE A 348 13.38 7.92 15.76
N ILE A 349 14.70 7.73 15.87
CA ILE A 349 15.54 7.33 14.74
C ILE A 349 15.23 5.86 14.47
N LEU A 350 14.79 5.56 13.25
CA LEU A 350 14.61 4.19 12.78
C LEU A 350 15.96 3.48 12.78
N ALA A 351 16.05 2.46 13.61
CA ALA A 351 17.16 1.53 13.72
C ALA A 351 16.97 0.39 12.72
N ASP A 352 17.79 0.36 11.67
CA ASP A 352 17.62 -0.57 10.55
C ASP A 352 18.24 -1.97 10.78
N ASN A 353 18.66 -2.34 11.99
CA ASN A 353 19.47 -3.55 12.16
C ASN A 353 19.23 -4.34 13.46
N THR A 354 19.20 -5.68 13.33
CA THR A 354 19.39 -6.65 14.42
C THR A 354 20.65 -6.37 15.25
N SER A 355 21.64 -5.69 14.66
CA SER A 355 22.87 -5.24 15.33
C SER A 355 22.65 -4.28 16.49
N GLU A 356 21.44 -3.72 16.64
CA GLU A 356 21.09 -2.89 17.79
C GLU A 356 20.72 -3.70 19.04
N ILE A 357 20.36 -4.98 18.90
CA ILE A 357 19.99 -5.84 20.03
C ILE A 357 21.25 -6.54 20.56
N LYS A 358 21.74 -6.06 21.70
CA LYS A 358 22.86 -6.65 22.45
C LYS A 358 22.43 -7.77 23.38
N ASN A 359 21.14 -7.88 23.69
CA ASN A 359 20.65 -8.94 24.56
C ASN A 359 20.49 -10.25 23.75
N PRO A 360 21.24 -11.32 24.06
CA PRO A 360 21.25 -12.52 23.22
C PRO A 360 19.93 -13.29 23.22
N ILE A 361 19.14 -13.23 24.30
CA ILE A 361 17.83 -13.87 24.38
C ILE A 361 16.84 -13.10 23.50
N ALA A 362 16.79 -11.78 23.65
CA ALA A 362 15.91 -10.93 22.85
C ALA A 362 16.26 -10.97 21.36
N LEU A 363 17.55 -11.01 21.01
CA LEU A 363 18.02 -11.11 19.62
C LEU A 363 17.51 -12.40 18.96
N LYS A 364 17.66 -13.55 19.63
CA LYS A 364 17.20 -14.84 19.10
C LYS A 364 15.69 -14.91 18.92
N LEU A 365 14.93 -14.38 19.87
CA LEU A 365 13.46 -14.32 19.75
C LEU A 365 13.04 -13.39 18.63
N TYR A 366 13.68 -12.22 18.52
CA TYR A 366 13.41 -11.26 17.45
C TYR A 366 13.71 -11.84 16.05
N GLU A 367 14.86 -12.49 15.89
CA GLU A 367 15.22 -13.20 14.65
C GLU A 367 14.23 -14.33 14.34
N SER A 368 13.78 -15.07 15.36
CA SER A 368 12.78 -16.12 15.19
C SER A 368 11.43 -15.55 14.75
N MET A 369 10.99 -14.42 15.29
CA MET A 369 9.76 -13.73 14.87
C MET A 369 9.85 -13.24 13.41
N LEU A 370 11.00 -12.68 13.00
CA LEU A 370 11.23 -12.25 11.62
C LEU A 370 11.22 -13.43 10.64
N ASN A 371 11.98 -14.48 10.97
CA ASN A 371 12.05 -15.69 10.17
C ASN A 371 10.69 -16.38 10.08
N ASP A 372 9.91 -16.41 11.17
CA ASP A 372 8.58 -16.98 11.18
C ASP A 372 7.64 -16.25 10.22
N TYR A 373 7.65 -14.92 10.24
CA TYR A 373 6.91 -14.12 9.26
C TYR A 373 7.34 -14.44 7.82
N GLU A 374 8.63 -14.44 7.50
CA GLU A 374 9.14 -14.72 6.15
C GLU A 374 8.75 -16.11 5.65
N ILE A 375 8.81 -17.12 6.52
CA ILE A 375 8.47 -18.50 6.16
C ILE A 375 6.96 -18.65 5.96
N GLN A 376 6.14 -18.01 6.81
CA GLN A 376 4.68 -18.07 6.67
C GLN A 376 4.17 -17.37 5.40
N GLN A 377 4.80 -16.29 4.93
CA GLN A 377 4.42 -15.66 3.65
C GLN A 377 4.53 -16.62 2.45
N ASN A 378 5.33 -17.67 2.57
CA ASN A 378 5.53 -18.67 1.53
C ASN A 378 4.62 -19.91 1.67
N ASN A 379 3.90 -20.05 2.79
CA ASN A 379 3.10 -21.24 3.13
C ASN A 379 1.64 -20.88 3.44
N PHE A 380 0.70 -21.31 2.58
CA PHE A 380 -0.72 -20.92 2.63
C PHE A 380 -1.63 -21.92 3.38
N THR A 381 -1.28 -22.33 4.60
CA THR A 381 -2.20 -23.15 5.42
C THR A 381 -2.81 -22.34 6.55
N THR A 382 -4.11 -22.49 6.77
CA THR A 382 -4.92 -21.67 7.69
C THR A 382 -5.52 -22.51 8.83
N ASN A 383 -4.91 -23.65 9.16
CA ASN A 383 -5.43 -24.54 10.20
C ASN A 383 -4.58 -24.42 11.46
N CYS A 384 -4.96 -23.47 12.32
CA CYS A 384 -4.39 -23.33 13.66
C CYS A 384 -5.48 -23.40 14.72
N ASP A 385 -5.14 -24.06 15.83
CA ASP A 385 -5.95 -24.05 17.04
C ASP A 385 -5.38 -22.99 17.99
N PRO A 386 -6.05 -21.84 18.19
CA PRO A 386 -5.55 -20.79 19.08
C PRO A 386 -5.39 -21.30 20.52
N LEU A 387 -4.46 -20.72 21.25
CA LEU A 387 -4.33 -20.96 22.68
C LEU A 387 -5.57 -20.45 23.43
N GLU A 388 -6.00 -21.19 24.46
CA GLU A 388 -7.08 -20.74 25.34
C GLU A 388 -6.70 -19.42 26.03
N GLU A 389 -7.67 -18.52 26.23
CA GLU A 389 -7.44 -17.17 26.76
C GLU A 389 -6.69 -17.16 28.11
N THR A 390 -6.94 -18.14 28.97
CA THR A 390 -6.24 -18.30 30.26
C THR A 390 -4.77 -18.64 30.08
N LYS A 391 -4.44 -19.45 29.05
CA LYS A 391 -3.05 -19.80 28.71
C LYS A 391 -2.34 -18.65 28.01
N LEU A 392 -3.06 -17.84 27.22
CA LEU A 392 -2.51 -16.67 26.55
C LEU A 392 -1.96 -15.63 27.54
N LYS A 393 -2.71 -15.34 28.61
CA LYS A 393 -2.31 -14.34 29.63
C LYS A 393 -1.13 -14.79 30.49
N GLU A 394 -0.88 -16.09 30.58
CA GLU A 394 0.23 -16.67 31.34
C GLU A 394 1.39 -17.10 30.43
N PHE A 395 1.28 -16.85 29.11
CA PHE A 395 2.27 -17.31 28.16
C PHE A 395 3.50 -16.40 28.15
N ASN A 396 4.67 -17.02 28.28
CA ASN A 396 5.95 -16.39 28.03
C ASN A 396 6.91 -17.34 27.29
N PHE A 397 7.75 -16.77 26.41
CA PHE A 397 8.80 -17.54 25.75
C PHE A 397 9.87 -18.00 26.75
N LYS A 398 10.57 -19.09 26.44
CA LYS A 398 11.60 -19.62 27.33
C LYS A 398 12.74 -18.61 27.52
N GLY A 399 13.04 -18.25 28.76
CA GLY A 399 14.07 -17.26 29.10
C GLY A 399 13.56 -15.82 29.11
N VAL A 400 12.25 -15.64 29.00
CA VAL A 400 11.53 -14.38 29.20
C VAL A 400 10.78 -14.48 30.53
N ASP A 401 10.97 -13.48 31.39
CA ASP A 401 10.34 -13.42 32.71
C ASP A 401 8.97 -12.71 32.64
N ASP A 402 8.07 -13.04 33.57
CA ASP A 402 6.79 -12.35 33.75
C ASP A 402 7.00 -10.90 34.25
N ILE A 403 6.03 -10.03 34.00
CA ILE A 403 6.00 -8.66 34.54
C ILE A 403 6.21 -8.66 36.07
N GLU A 404 7.14 -7.82 36.56
CA GLU A 404 7.14 -7.36 37.95
C GLU A 404 5.88 -6.52 38.22
N LYS A 405 4.83 -7.14 38.78
CA LYS A 405 3.52 -6.50 39.03
C LYS A 405 3.52 -5.43 40.12
N ASP A 406 4.62 -5.28 40.87
CA ASP A 406 4.69 -4.41 42.06
C ASP A 406 4.93 -2.92 41.77
N PHE A 407 5.03 -2.50 40.50
CA PHE A 407 5.30 -1.10 40.14
C PHE A 407 4.49 -0.62 38.92
N VAL A 408 3.40 0.12 39.17
CA VAL A 408 2.58 0.78 38.13
C VAL A 408 3.31 1.98 37.57
N ASN A 409 3.59 2.04 36.26
CA ASN A 409 4.11 3.27 35.62
C ASN A 409 3.66 3.53 34.16
N HIS A 410 3.29 2.50 33.39
CA HIS A 410 2.86 2.64 31.98
C HIS A 410 1.65 1.79 31.70
N LYS A 411 0.67 2.33 30.96
CA LYS A 411 -0.49 1.60 30.46
C LYS A 411 -0.36 1.46 28.95
N ILE A 412 -0.33 0.23 28.44
CA ILE A 412 -0.41 -0.05 27.00
C ILE A 412 -1.84 -0.48 26.70
N ILE A 413 -2.46 0.17 25.73
CA ILE A 413 -3.82 -0.08 25.27
C ILE A 413 -3.73 -0.56 23.82
N ASN A 414 -4.10 -1.82 23.58
CA ASN A 414 -4.24 -2.34 22.25
C ASN A 414 -5.64 -2.00 21.71
N LYS A 415 -5.72 -1.04 20.79
CA LYS A 415 -6.98 -0.70 20.09
C LYS A 415 -7.00 -1.23 18.66
N SER A 416 -6.17 -2.21 18.33
CA SER A 416 -6.31 -2.94 17.07
C SER A 416 -7.32 -4.07 17.23
N ASP A 417 -7.74 -4.59 16.08
CA ASP A 417 -8.55 -5.80 15.96
C ASP A 417 -7.67 -7.07 16.00
N GLU A 418 -6.39 -6.94 16.37
CA GLU A 418 -5.38 -8.00 16.35
C GLU A 418 -4.73 -8.14 17.72
N ASP A 419 -4.25 -9.33 18.03
CA ASP A 419 -3.53 -9.60 19.26
C ASP A 419 -2.06 -9.15 19.15
N CYS A 420 -1.44 -8.88 20.29
CA CYS A 420 -0.07 -8.40 20.35
C CYS A 420 0.70 -9.10 21.46
N TYR A 421 1.85 -9.66 21.13
CA TYR A 421 2.88 -10.05 22.09
C TYR A 421 3.95 -8.95 22.18
N LEU A 422 4.10 -8.40 23.37
CA LEU A 422 5.08 -7.38 23.70
C LEU A 422 6.35 -8.03 24.22
N LEU A 423 7.50 -7.70 23.65
CA LEU A 423 8.81 -8.08 24.19
C LEU A 423 9.58 -6.82 24.59
N TYR A 424 10.02 -6.73 25.85
CA TYR A 424 10.78 -5.57 26.32
C TYR A 424 11.96 -5.97 27.20
N PHE A 425 13.11 -5.32 26.98
CA PHE A 425 14.37 -5.83 27.52
C PHE A 425 15.43 -4.75 27.78
N GLN A 426 16.36 -5.10 28.65
CA GLN A 426 17.60 -4.37 28.85
C GLN A 426 18.59 -4.68 27.74
N ASN A 427 18.98 -3.67 26.97
CA ASN A 427 19.83 -3.83 25.80
C ASN A 427 21.33 -3.93 26.13
N LYS A 428 21.69 -4.99 26.86
CA LYS A 428 23.06 -5.35 27.26
C LYS A 428 23.17 -6.86 27.38
N ASP A 429 24.40 -7.37 27.38
CA ASP A 429 24.67 -8.78 27.68
C ASP A 429 24.13 -9.14 29.08
N ALA A 430 23.45 -10.28 29.17
CA ALA A 430 22.77 -10.74 30.39
C ALA A 430 21.76 -9.72 30.99
N GLY A 431 21.19 -8.85 30.16
CA GLY A 431 20.07 -8.00 30.55
C GLY A 431 18.79 -8.81 30.79
N ALA A 432 17.91 -8.32 31.66
CA ALA A 432 16.59 -8.90 31.85
C ALA A 432 15.72 -8.73 30.59
N VAL A 433 14.90 -9.73 30.29
CA VAL A 433 13.97 -9.80 29.16
C VAL A 433 12.61 -10.19 29.71
N TYR A 434 11.59 -9.42 29.34
CA TYR A 434 10.22 -9.62 29.79
C TYR A 434 9.27 -9.64 28.60
N GLY A 435 8.15 -10.32 28.79
CA GLY A 435 7.14 -10.49 27.76
C GLY A 435 5.74 -10.47 28.35
N GLU A 436 4.80 -9.98 27.54
CA GLU A 436 3.39 -9.95 27.93
C GLU A 436 2.51 -10.03 26.68
N PHE A 437 1.42 -10.79 26.79
CA PHE A 437 0.39 -10.86 25.76
C PHE A 437 -0.73 -9.84 26.01
N ILE A 438 -1.13 -9.14 24.95
CA ILE A 438 -2.15 -8.09 24.96
C ILE A 438 -3.19 -8.43 23.90
N SER A 439 -4.36 -8.91 24.34
CA SER A 439 -5.48 -9.18 23.45
C SER A 439 -5.97 -7.92 22.73
N ALA A 440 -6.59 -8.09 21.56
CA ALA A 440 -7.31 -7.04 20.86
C ALA A 440 -8.30 -6.31 21.81
N GLY A 441 -8.31 -4.97 21.77
CA GLY A 441 -9.16 -4.12 22.62
C GLY A 441 -8.77 -4.06 24.10
N SER A 442 -7.74 -4.79 24.55
CA SER A 442 -7.37 -4.87 25.97
C SER A 442 -6.26 -3.88 26.34
N SER A 443 -5.97 -3.76 27.65
CA SER A 443 -4.87 -2.95 28.13
C SER A 443 -4.12 -3.62 29.26
N ILE A 444 -2.80 -3.44 29.28
CA ILE A 444 -1.90 -3.92 30.33
C ILE A 444 -1.18 -2.77 31.01
N GLU A 445 -0.76 -2.97 32.25
CA GLU A 445 0.10 -2.04 32.97
C GLU A 445 1.47 -2.65 33.21
N LEU A 446 2.53 -1.91 32.89
CA LEU A 446 3.91 -2.40 32.99
C LEU A 446 4.92 -1.29 33.32
N LYS A 447 6.12 -1.72 33.70
CA LYS A 447 7.22 -0.83 34.10
C LYS A 447 8.28 -0.75 33.01
N LEU A 448 8.15 0.23 32.11
CA LEU A 448 9.24 0.59 31.21
C LEU A 448 10.27 1.46 31.93
N VAL A 449 11.53 1.07 31.83
CA VAL A 449 12.66 1.84 32.37
C VAL A 449 13.40 2.50 31.21
N LYS A 450 13.93 3.70 31.46
CA LYS A 450 14.73 4.44 30.47
C LYS A 450 15.85 3.55 29.90
N ASN A 451 16.09 3.70 28.60
CA ASN A 451 17.05 2.97 27.78
C ASN A 451 16.72 1.49 27.52
N TRP A 452 15.58 0.98 27.98
CA TRP A 452 15.11 -0.33 27.55
C TRP A 452 14.65 -0.28 26.10
N ARG A 453 14.55 -1.46 25.50
CA ARG A 453 14.05 -1.67 24.15
C ARG A 453 12.72 -2.39 24.20
N VAL A 454 11.87 -2.10 23.24
CA VAL A 454 10.54 -2.69 23.11
C VAL A 454 10.33 -3.12 21.67
N VAL A 455 9.81 -4.33 21.49
CA VAL A 455 9.44 -4.94 20.21
C VAL A 455 8.00 -5.41 20.32
N PHE A 456 7.25 -5.21 19.25
CA PHE A 456 5.86 -5.64 19.15
C PHE A 456 5.75 -6.72 18.08
N TYR A 457 5.22 -7.88 18.47
CA TYR A 457 4.88 -8.96 17.56
C TYR A 457 3.36 -9.06 17.54
N THR A 458 2.74 -8.92 16.37
CA THR A 458 1.28 -8.75 16.23
C THR A 458 0.74 -9.71 15.19
N GLY A 459 -0.49 -10.17 15.36
CA GLY A 459 -1.19 -11.01 14.40
C GLY A 459 -2.50 -11.56 14.97
N GLN A 460 -3.07 -12.56 14.30
CA GLN A 460 -4.24 -13.28 14.78
C GLN A 460 -3.91 -14.74 15.10
N ASP A 461 -4.75 -15.38 15.91
CA ASP A 461 -4.67 -16.79 16.27
C ASP A 461 -3.32 -17.19 16.86
N PHE A 462 -2.96 -16.60 18.00
CA PHE A 462 -1.74 -16.98 18.72
C PHE A 462 -1.83 -18.43 19.22
N THR A 463 -0.98 -19.30 18.70
CA THR A 463 -1.05 -20.75 18.92
C THR A 463 0.27 -21.33 19.41
N SER A 464 0.19 -22.52 20.03
CA SER A 464 1.38 -23.32 20.33
C SER A 464 2.07 -23.76 19.04
N PHE A 465 3.37 -23.51 18.98
CA PHE A 465 4.17 -23.67 17.78
C PHE A 465 5.27 -24.71 17.97
N ASN A 466 5.42 -25.57 16.97
CA ASN A 466 6.58 -26.44 16.85
C ASN A 466 7.00 -26.50 15.38
N PRO A 467 8.15 -25.92 15.00
CA PRO A 467 8.51 -25.76 13.59
C PRO A 467 8.72 -27.10 12.86
N LEU A 468 8.93 -28.20 13.59
CA LEU A 468 9.11 -29.54 13.01
C LEU A 468 7.80 -30.31 12.81
N LYS A 469 6.68 -29.84 13.37
CA LYS A 469 5.37 -30.49 13.22
C LYS A 469 4.56 -29.71 12.19
N THR A 470 3.74 -30.38 11.38
CA THR A 470 2.85 -29.71 10.42
C THR A 470 1.54 -29.19 11.05
N SER A 471 1.27 -29.55 12.30
CA SER A 471 0.13 -29.05 13.08
C SER A 471 0.35 -27.60 13.51
N ASN A 472 -0.70 -26.79 13.56
CA ASN A 472 -0.63 -25.36 13.95
C ASN A 472 0.45 -24.62 13.17
N ASN A 473 0.44 -24.78 11.84
CA ASN A 473 1.35 -24.10 10.92
C ASN A 473 2.85 -24.22 11.21
N GLY A 474 3.30 -25.27 11.91
CA GLY A 474 4.72 -25.60 11.89
C GLY A 474 5.16 -26.07 10.49
N TYR A 475 6.39 -25.75 10.11
CA TYR A 475 6.83 -25.85 8.71
C TYR A 475 7.04 -27.28 8.23
N GLY A 476 7.14 -28.25 9.16
CA GLY A 476 7.27 -29.68 8.84
C GLY A 476 8.56 -30.06 8.11
N ASN A 477 9.48 -29.11 7.90
CA ASN A 477 10.73 -29.31 7.21
C ASN A 477 11.91 -28.87 8.08
N LEU A 478 13.02 -29.60 7.97
CA LEU A 478 14.18 -29.41 8.85
C LEU A 478 14.98 -28.14 8.52
N GLU A 479 14.92 -27.64 7.27
CA GLU A 479 15.70 -26.48 6.82
C GLU A 479 15.15 -25.19 7.41
N ASP A 480 13.83 -24.97 7.33
CA ASP A 480 13.16 -23.83 7.92
C ASP A 480 13.10 -23.92 9.44
N ALA A 481 12.91 -25.12 9.99
CA ALA A 481 12.92 -25.32 11.44
C ALA A 481 14.28 -24.99 12.09
N LYS A 482 15.40 -25.03 11.35
CA LYS A 482 16.73 -24.62 11.84
C LYS A 482 16.88 -23.10 11.96
N LYS A 483 16.06 -22.32 11.25
CA LYS A 483 16.08 -20.85 11.29
C LYS A 483 15.37 -20.28 12.53
N ILE A 484 14.57 -21.10 13.21
CA ILE A 484 13.83 -20.74 14.42
C ILE A 484 14.53 -21.29 15.66
N ASP A 485 14.70 -20.46 16.68
CA ASP A 485 15.27 -20.91 17.95
C ASP A 485 14.29 -21.83 18.69
N LYS A 486 14.81 -22.84 19.40
CA LYS A 486 14.01 -23.82 20.15
C LYS A 486 13.18 -23.21 21.29
N SER A 487 13.51 -21.98 21.70
CA SER A 487 12.74 -21.21 22.69
C SER A 487 11.46 -20.59 22.13
N PHE A 488 11.33 -20.50 20.79
CA PHE A 488 10.16 -19.97 20.11
C PHE A 488 9.06 -21.04 20.04
N ALA A 489 8.21 -21.05 21.08
CA ALA A 489 7.23 -22.12 21.33
C ALA A 489 5.78 -21.74 20.99
N ALA A 490 5.56 -20.52 20.50
CA ALA A 490 4.26 -20.04 20.03
C ALA A 490 4.46 -18.98 18.94
N HIS A 491 3.43 -18.79 18.11
CA HIS A 491 3.45 -17.82 17.01
C HIS A 491 2.04 -17.36 16.66
N PHE A 492 1.92 -16.30 15.86
CA PHE A 492 0.66 -15.92 15.22
C PHE A 492 0.51 -16.69 13.90
N CYS A 493 -0.68 -17.23 13.65
CA CYS A 493 -0.94 -17.98 12.42
C CYS A 493 -1.37 -17.11 11.24
N GLU A 494 -1.99 -15.98 11.52
CA GLU A 494 -2.32 -15.01 10.49
C GLU A 494 -1.55 -13.72 10.76
N MET A 495 -0.67 -13.40 9.81
CA MET A 495 0.11 -12.17 9.81
C MET A 495 0.09 -11.54 8.42
N ASP A 496 -0.14 -10.24 8.38
CA ASP A 496 -0.10 -9.43 7.17
C ASP A 496 1.15 -8.54 7.11
N TYR A 497 1.29 -7.81 6.01
CA TYR A 497 2.42 -6.89 5.81
C TYR A 497 2.48 -5.77 6.86
N SER A 498 1.34 -5.37 7.44
CA SER A 498 1.30 -4.36 8.48
C SER A 498 1.90 -4.86 9.78
N ASN A 499 1.69 -6.14 10.12
CA ASN A 499 2.33 -6.81 11.25
C ASN A 499 3.86 -6.81 11.09
N PHE A 500 4.37 -7.09 9.89
CA PHE A 500 5.81 -7.01 9.63
C PHE A 500 6.38 -5.61 9.84
N ARG A 501 5.68 -4.55 9.40
CA ARG A 501 6.13 -3.16 9.60
C ARG A 501 6.19 -2.74 11.08
N VAL A 502 5.39 -3.39 11.92
CA VAL A 502 5.40 -3.18 13.37
C VAL A 502 6.55 -3.96 14.00
N LEU A 503 6.71 -5.23 13.60
CA LEU A 503 7.79 -6.10 14.05
C LEU A 503 9.16 -5.56 13.66
N SER A 504 9.32 -5.04 12.44
CA SER A 504 10.59 -4.53 11.92
C SER A 504 11.12 -3.27 12.63
N LYS A 505 10.44 -2.79 13.68
CA LYS A 505 10.80 -1.59 14.43
C LYS A 505 11.15 -1.96 15.87
N ILE A 506 12.32 -1.50 16.30
CA ILE A 506 12.75 -1.58 17.69
C ILE A 506 12.56 -0.20 18.33
N TYR A 507 11.79 -0.13 19.41
CA TYR A 507 11.47 1.11 20.10
C TYR A 507 12.40 1.34 21.30
N HIS A 508 12.81 2.59 21.50
CA HIS A 508 13.75 2.98 22.56
C HIS A 508 13.01 3.78 23.63
N VAL A 509 13.13 3.38 24.90
CA VAL A 509 12.51 4.14 25.99
C VAL A 509 13.39 5.36 26.33
N VAL A 510 13.10 6.52 25.74
CA VAL A 510 13.92 7.75 25.88
C VAL A 510 13.56 8.57 27.12
N SER A 511 12.28 8.74 27.40
CA SER A 511 11.77 9.45 28.59
C SER A 511 10.44 8.84 29.04
N VAL A 512 10.23 8.82 30.36
CA VAL A 512 8.94 8.48 30.98
C VAL A 512 8.17 9.79 31.14
N GLY A 513 7.08 9.96 30.39
CA GLY A 513 6.25 11.16 30.35
C GLY A 513 5.63 11.47 28.97
N LYS A 514 4.29 11.56 28.94
CA LYS A 514 3.34 11.73 27.81
C LYS A 514 3.09 10.50 26.93
N THR A 515 1.81 10.36 26.55
CA THR A 515 1.23 9.32 25.67
C THR A 515 1.93 9.23 24.32
N THR A 516 2.33 8.03 23.92
CA THR A 516 2.81 7.68 22.58
C THR A 516 1.77 6.80 21.90
N ARG A 517 1.28 7.16 20.71
CA ARG A 517 0.39 6.30 19.90
C ARG A 517 1.16 5.67 18.75
N LEU A 518 1.13 4.36 18.67
CA LEU A 518 1.60 3.54 17.56
C LEU A 518 0.37 3.12 16.75
N TYR A 519 0.40 3.33 15.43
CA TYR A 519 -0.70 2.95 14.56
C TYR A 519 -0.39 1.59 13.92
N THR A 520 -1.28 0.64 14.12
CA THR A 520 -1.25 -0.70 13.52
C THR A 520 -2.42 -0.75 12.55
N ASN A 521 -2.14 -0.82 11.24
CA ASN A 521 -3.11 -0.81 10.13
C ASN A 521 -4.11 0.38 10.08
N SER A 522 -5.04 0.35 9.13
CA SER A 522 -5.98 1.44 8.81
C SER A 522 -7.20 1.55 9.74
N ASN A 523 -7.39 0.60 10.67
CA ASN A 523 -8.52 0.61 11.62
C ASN A 523 -8.10 0.51 13.10
N GLY A 524 -6.82 0.32 13.43
CA GLY A 524 -6.34 0.13 14.81
C GLY A 524 -5.20 1.04 15.26
N SER A 525 -5.00 1.16 16.58
CA SER A 525 -3.78 1.77 17.15
C SER A 525 -3.38 1.14 18.48
N LEU A 526 -2.10 0.83 18.65
CA LEU A 526 -1.48 0.56 19.94
C LEU A 526 -1.15 1.89 20.63
N GLN A 527 -1.89 2.26 21.67
CA GLN A 527 -1.63 3.47 22.45
C GLN A 527 -0.85 3.14 23.74
N ILE A 528 0.29 3.77 23.93
CA ILE A 528 1.11 3.69 25.15
C ILE A 528 0.90 4.98 25.96
N ASP A 529 0.17 4.90 27.07
CA ASP A 529 0.00 6.00 28.02
C ASP A 529 1.02 5.85 29.17
N SER A 530 1.98 6.78 29.28
CA SER A 530 2.95 6.79 30.39
C SER A 530 2.48 7.76 31.48
N ASN A 531 2.22 7.23 32.68
CA ASN A 531 1.83 7.99 33.86
C ASN A 531 3.02 8.06 34.84
N SER A 532 4.11 8.76 34.50
CA SER A 532 5.10 9.13 35.53
C SER A 532 5.92 10.39 35.20
N ILE A 533 5.80 11.36 36.12
CA ILE A 533 6.69 12.49 36.47
C ILE A 533 6.60 13.78 35.65
N LYS A 534 6.27 14.87 36.37
CA LYS A 534 6.09 16.26 35.94
C LYS A 534 7.37 16.88 35.38
N ALA A 535 7.23 17.68 34.34
CA ALA A 535 8.24 18.63 33.90
C ALA A 535 8.42 19.74 34.94
N THR A 536 9.65 19.95 35.42
CA THR A 536 10.09 21.22 36.02
C THR A 536 10.63 22.13 34.92
N ASN A 537 10.24 23.40 35.01
CA ASN A 537 10.42 24.50 34.05
C ASN A 537 11.71 24.53 33.23
#